data_AF-A0A382RTA6-F1
#
_entry.id   AF-A0A382RTA6-F1
#
_cell.length_a   1.000
_cell.length_b   1.000
_cell.length_c   1.000
_cell.angle_alpha   90.00
_cell.angle_beta   90.00
_cell.angle_gamma   90.00
#
_symmetry.space_group_name_H-M   'P 1'
#
loop_
_entity.id
_entity.type
_entity.pdbx_description
1 polymer ?
#
loop_
_entity_poly.entity_id
_entity_poly.type
_entity_poly.pdbx_seq_one_letter_code
_entity_poly.pdbx_strand_id
1 'polypeptide(L)'
;MNIFITGIIIFVVVYLILNWFAKTSSQKVTKSARNLILIISLILAVIMLIGGRLLVSLPLFFLAMSALKIKGLTAFQIWNLWRLLNYLRSTGRFSYFGQTNQARPSSNLSLDEAYKILGIKKGCSKNEV
;
A
#
# COMPACT_ATOMS: atom_id res chain seq x y z
N MET A 1 24.27 21.35 9.41
CA MET A 1 23.96 19.91 9.44
C MET A 1 25.27 19.14 9.28
N ASN A 2 25.99 18.91 10.38
CA ASN A 2 27.34 18.32 10.31
C ASN A 2 27.23 16.80 10.27
N ILE A 3 27.40 16.23 9.07
CA ILE A 3 27.46 14.78 8.83
C ILE A 3 28.52 14.14 9.74
N PHE A 4 29.62 14.84 9.99
CA PHE A 4 30.68 14.43 10.92
C PHE A 4 30.20 14.28 12.37
N ILE A 5 29.49 15.28 12.91
CA ILE A 5 28.97 15.24 14.28
C ILE A 5 27.90 14.15 14.41
N THR A 6 27.03 14.03 13.41
CA THR A 6 25.99 12.99 13.37
C THR A 6 26.59 11.58 13.33
N GLY A 7 27.66 11.39 12.55
CA GLY A 7 28.39 10.12 12.46
C GLY A 7 29.05 9.71 13.78
N ILE A 8 29.68 10.66 14.48
CA ILE A 8 30.29 10.41 15.81
C ILE A 8 29.22 10.03 16.84
N ILE A 9 28.09 10.74 16.86
CA ILE A 9 26.97 10.43 17.76
C ILE A 9 26.45 9.00 17.51
N ILE A 10 26.21 8.64 16.25
CA ILE A 10 25.77 7.28 15.88
C ILE A 10 26.80 6.23 16.32
N PHE A 11 28.08 6.49 16.10
CA PHE A 11 29.15 5.57 16.48
C PHE A 11 29.20 5.32 17.99
N VAL A 12 29.08 6.38 18.80
CA VAL A 12 29.06 6.28 20.27
C VAL A 12 27.83 5.51 20.75
N VAL A 13 26.66 5.75 20.15
CA VAL A 13 25.42 5.03 20.48
C VAL A 13 25.56 3.54 20.16
N VAL A 14 26.04 3.20 18.97
CA VAL A 14 26.26 1.80 18.56
C VAL A 14 27.28 1.12 19.47
N TYR A 15 28.37 1.81 19.82
CA TYR A 15 29.38 1.29 20.74
C TYR A 15 28.81 1.01 22.14
N LEU A 16 28.00 1.91 22.69
CA LEU A 16 27.32 1.71 23.98
C LEU A 16 26.41 0.49 23.96
N ILE A 17 25.62 0.32 22.90
CA ILE A 17 24.73 -0.82 22.71
C ILE A 17 25.53 -2.13 22.63
N LEU A 18 26.60 -2.16 21.84
CA LEU A 18 27.46 -3.33 21.69
C LEU A 18 28.17 -3.69 23.00
N ASN A 19 28.69 -2.70 23.72
CA ASN A 19 29.37 -2.90 24.99
C ASN A 19 28.41 -3.43 26.06
N TRP A 20 27.18 -2.92 26.10
CA TRP A 20 26.12 -3.43 26.98
C TRP A 20 25.72 -4.87 26.62
N PHE A 21 25.63 -5.18 25.32
CA PHE A 21 25.35 -6.52 24.84
C PHE A 21 26.48 -7.51 25.16
N ALA A 22 27.73 -7.10 24.99
CA ALA A 22 28.91 -7.91 25.31
C ALA A 22 29.08 -8.18 26.81
N LYS A 23 28.68 -7.23 27.67
CA LYS A 23 28.69 -7.40 29.14
C LYS A 23 27.50 -8.20 29.67
N THR A 24 26.45 -8.36 28.89
CA THR A 24 25.31 -9.19 29.29
C THR A 24 25.70 -10.66 29.22
N SER A 25 25.62 -11.36 30.34
CA SER A 25 26.07 -12.76 30.42
C SER A 25 25.31 -13.65 29.42
N SER A 26 26.06 -14.47 28.68
CA SER A 26 25.52 -15.39 27.65
C SER A 26 24.35 -16.24 28.17
N GLN A 27 24.37 -16.63 29.44
CA GLN A 27 23.30 -17.39 30.10
C GLN A 27 22.00 -16.57 30.32
N LYS A 28 22.10 -15.27 30.62
CA LYS A 28 20.92 -14.38 30.73
C LYS A 28 20.35 -14.05 29.35
N VAL A 29 21.22 -13.86 28.35
CA VAL A 29 20.81 -13.67 26.95
C VAL A 29 20.11 -14.93 26.43
N THR A 30 20.63 -16.12 26.68
CA THR A 30 20.00 -17.38 26.21
C THR A 30 18.69 -17.69 26.94
N LYS A 31 18.56 -17.40 28.24
CA LYS A 31 17.27 -17.52 28.94
C LYS A 31 16.24 -16.52 28.42
N SER A 32 16.63 -15.25 28.24
CA SER A 32 15.76 -14.21 27.68
C SER A 32 15.35 -14.54 26.24
N ALA A 33 16.30 -14.96 25.40
CA ALA A 33 16.06 -15.38 24.03
C ALA A 33 15.11 -16.60 23.97
N ARG A 34 15.29 -17.60 24.85
CA ARG A 34 14.35 -18.73 24.94
C ARG A 34 12.93 -18.28 25.30
N ASN A 35 12.80 -17.36 26.26
CA ASN A 35 11.49 -16.81 26.64
C ASN A 35 10.88 -15.99 25.50
N LEU A 36 11.68 -15.17 24.81
CA LEU A 36 11.27 -14.42 23.62
C LEU A 36 10.79 -15.35 22.51
N ILE A 37 11.53 -16.42 22.22
CA ILE A 37 11.17 -17.42 21.21
C ILE A 37 9.87 -18.13 21.60
N LEU A 38 9.67 -18.46 22.88
CA LEU A 38 8.42 -19.03 23.37
C LEU A 38 7.23 -18.08 23.21
N ILE A 39 7.40 -16.80 23.57
CA ILE A 39 6.36 -15.77 23.44
C ILE A 39 6.02 -15.54 21.97
N ILE A 40 7.04 -15.39 21.11
CA ILE A 40 6.86 -15.24 19.67
C ILE A 40 6.15 -16.48 19.09
N SER A 41 6.55 -17.68 19.51
CA SER A 41 5.92 -18.93 19.08
C SER A 41 4.46 -19.03 19.52
N LEU A 42 4.11 -18.57 20.72
CA LEU A 42 2.74 -18.54 21.22
C LEU A 42 1.88 -17.55 20.44
N ILE A 43 2.38 -16.34 20.23
CA ILE A 43 1.71 -15.31 19.41
C ILE A 43 1.50 -15.82 17.99
N LEU A 44 2.52 -16.46 17.41
CA LEU A 44 2.43 -17.03 16.07
C LEU A 44 1.39 -18.15 16.00
N ALA A 45 1.30 -19.00 17.03
CA ALA A 45 0.28 -20.05 17.11
C ALA A 45 -1.14 -19.47 17.19
N VAL A 46 -1.35 -18.40 17.96
CA VAL A 46 -2.65 -17.71 18.04
C VAL A 46 -3.01 -17.07 16.70
N ILE A 47 -2.05 -16.40 16.05
CA ILE A 47 -2.22 -15.83 14.71
C ILE A 47 -2.57 -16.94 13.72
N MET A 48 -1.90 -18.09 13.77
CA MET A 48 -2.14 -19.25 12.91
C MET A 48 -3.53 -19.88 13.13
N LEU A 49 -4.01 -19.91 14.37
CA LEU A 49 -5.37 -20.36 14.72
C LEU A 49 -6.43 -19.44 14.11
N ILE A 50 -6.21 -18.13 14.14
CA ILE A 50 -7.18 -17.12 13.69
C ILE A 50 -7.12 -16.93 12.16
N GLY A 51 -5.92 -16.93 11.57
CA GLY A 51 -5.72 -16.68 10.16
C GLY A 51 -5.99 -17.88 9.24
N GLY A 52 -6.27 -19.06 9.82
CA GLY A 52 -6.79 -20.23 9.11
C GLY A 52 -6.08 -20.54 7.79
N ARG A 53 -6.86 -20.78 6.73
CA ARG A 53 -6.39 -21.17 5.39
C ARG A 53 -5.42 -20.14 4.75
N LEU A 54 -5.57 -18.86 5.09
CA LEU A 54 -4.83 -17.77 4.47
C LEU A 54 -3.37 -17.74 4.94
N LEU A 55 -3.11 -18.04 6.21
CA LEU A 55 -1.74 -18.21 6.74
C LEU A 55 -1.05 -19.46 6.20
N VAL A 56 -1.78 -20.56 5.99
CA VAL A 56 -1.23 -21.77 5.35
C VAL A 56 -0.89 -21.50 3.88
N SER A 57 -1.64 -20.62 3.21
CA SER A 57 -1.35 -20.21 1.83
C SER A 57 -0.21 -19.20 1.70
N LEU A 58 0.20 -18.53 2.79
CA LEU A 58 1.21 -17.47 2.76
C LEU A 58 2.63 -17.99 2.43
N PRO A 59 3.12 -19.10 3.03
CA PRO A 59 4.37 -19.73 2.59
C PRO A 59 4.30 -20.16 1.12
N LEU A 60 3.16 -20.70 0.69
CA LEU A 60 2.94 -21.09 -0.70
C LEU A 60 2.93 -19.89 -1.65
N PHE A 61 2.40 -18.76 -1.20
CA PHE A 61 2.41 -17.49 -1.93
C PHE A 61 3.83 -16.94 -2.07
N PHE A 62 4.62 -16.95 -0.99
CA PHE A 62 6.04 -16.56 -1.06
C PHE A 62 6.86 -17.52 -1.93
N LEU A 63 6.58 -18.83 -1.87
CA LEU A 63 7.23 -19.84 -2.69
C LEU A 63 6.85 -19.67 -4.17
N ALA A 64 5.56 -19.44 -4.47
CA ALA A 64 5.09 -19.13 -5.82
C ALA A 64 5.70 -17.84 -6.35
N MET A 65 5.79 -16.79 -5.52
CA MET A 65 6.42 -15.51 -5.89
C MET A 65 7.93 -15.70 -6.18
N SER A 66 8.62 -16.54 -5.40
CA SER A 66 10.02 -16.90 -5.62
C SER A 66 10.22 -17.78 -6.85
N ALA A 67 9.33 -18.75 -7.10
CA ALA A 67 9.38 -19.67 -8.24
C ALA A 67 9.03 -18.96 -9.55
N LEU A 68 8.09 -18.01 -9.53
CA LEU A 68 7.71 -17.23 -10.70
C LEU A 68 8.82 -16.27 -11.16
N LYS A 69 9.93 -16.13 -10.40
CA LYS A 69 11.12 -15.33 -10.75
C LYS A 69 10.74 -14.02 -11.46
N ILE A 70 9.69 -13.35 -10.96
CA ILE A 70 9.19 -12.14 -11.61
C ILE A 70 10.22 -11.05 -11.35
N LYS A 71 11.15 -10.90 -12.30
CA LYS A 71 12.09 -9.78 -12.39
C LYS A 71 11.25 -8.51 -12.52
N GLY A 72 10.83 -7.92 -11.40
CA GLY A 72 9.94 -6.73 -11.44
C GLY A 72 8.98 -6.55 -10.27
N LEU A 73 8.84 -7.52 -9.37
CA LEU A 73 8.00 -7.40 -8.17
C LEU A 73 8.81 -7.63 -6.88
N THR A 74 9.97 -6.99 -6.79
CA THR A 74 10.71 -6.93 -5.52
C THR A 74 9.89 -6.13 -4.51
N ALA A 75 10.02 -6.40 -3.20
CA ALA A 75 9.30 -5.67 -2.14
C ALA A 75 9.42 -4.14 -2.29
N PHE A 76 10.59 -3.66 -2.73
CA PHE A 76 10.84 -2.25 -3.01
C PHE A 76 10.03 -1.71 -4.20
N GLN A 77 9.82 -2.52 -5.25
CA GLN A 77 8.97 -2.14 -6.39
C GLN A 77 7.49 -2.13 -6.01
N ILE A 78 7.01 -3.08 -5.19
CA ILE A 78 5.65 -3.03 -4.60
C ILE A 78 5.47 -1.73 -3.80
N TRP A 79 6.45 -1.37 -2.97
CA TRP A 79 6.40 -0.14 -2.18
C TRP A 79 6.33 1.10 -3.06
N ASN A 80 7.12 1.15 -4.14
CA ASN A 80 7.14 2.27 -5.07
C ASN A 80 5.82 2.37 -5.87
N LEU A 81 5.25 1.23 -6.27
CA LEU A 81 3.93 1.12 -6.90
C LEU A 81 2.82 1.58 -5.96
N TRP A 82 2.87 1.19 -4.68
CA TRP A 82 1.90 1.64 -3.68
C TRP A 82 1.92 3.15 -3.51
N ARG A 83 3.11 3.76 -3.43
CA ARG A 83 3.28 5.22 -3.37
C ARG A 83 2.72 5.92 -4.62
N LEU A 84 3.03 5.38 -5.79
CA LEU A 84 2.52 5.89 -7.06
C LEU A 84 0.99 5.80 -7.13
N LEU A 85 0.41 4.67 -6.73
CA LEU A 85 -1.03 4.48 -6.67
C LEU A 85 -1.69 5.46 -5.69
N ASN A 86 -1.06 5.72 -4.55
CA ASN A 86 -1.56 6.69 -3.58
C ASN A 86 -1.54 8.12 -4.13
N TYR A 87 -0.50 8.46 -4.90
CA TYR A 87 -0.40 9.73 -5.63
C TYR A 87 -1.44 9.84 -6.77
N LEU A 88 -1.66 8.77 -7.54
CA LEU A 88 -2.71 8.72 -8.56
C LEU A 88 -4.11 8.83 -7.95
N ARG A 89 -4.32 8.24 -6.76
CA ARG A 89 -5.56 8.37 -6.00
C ARG A 89 -5.77 9.80 -5.49
N SER A 90 -4.72 10.47 -5.03
CA SER A 90 -4.81 11.86 -4.53
C SER A 90 -4.93 12.91 -5.64
N THR A 91 -4.55 12.59 -6.88
CA THR A 91 -4.70 13.49 -8.04
C THR A 91 -6.12 13.52 -8.61
N GLY A 92 -7.09 12.85 -7.97
CA GLY A 92 -8.53 12.99 -8.25
C GLY A 92 -9.03 12.39 -9.57
N ARG A 93 -8.14 12.05 -10.51
CA ARG A 93 -8.51 11.42 -11.80
C ARG A 93 -8.76 9.91 -11.69
N PHE A 94 -8.33 9.28 -10.61
CA PHE A 94 -8.48 7.83 -10.36
C PHE A 94 -9.26 7.52 -9.07
N SER A 95 -9.92 8.50 -8.46
CA SER A 95 -10.79 8.32 -7.30
C SER A 95 -12.19 7.81 -7.70
N TYR A 96 -12.27 6.66 -8.36
CA TYR A 96 -13.55 6.04 -8.75
C TYR A 96 -14.46 5.71 -7.57
N PHE A 97 -13.89 5.56 -6.36
CA PHE A 97 -14.62 5.25 -5.13
C PHE A 97 -15.12 6.48 -4.36
N GLY A 98 -14.77 7.71 -4.79
CA GLY A 98 -15.12 8.96 -4.10
C GLY A 98 -16.17 9.81 -4.78
N GLN A 99 -16.72 9.38 -5.93
CA GLN A 99 -17.58 10.21 -6.75
C GLN A 99 -19.05 9.79 -6.67
N THR A 100 -19.62 9.86 -5.46
CA THR A 100 -21.08 9.92 -5.27
C THR A 100 -21.65 11.29 -5.66
N ASN A 101 -20.80 12.30 -5.83
CA ASN A 101 -21.12 13.59 -6.44
C ASN A 101 -20.46 13.71 -7.82
N GLN A 102 -20.75 12.78 -8.73
CA GLN A 102 -20.57 13.10 -10.14
C GLN A 102 -21.43 14.33 -10.40
N ALA A 103 -20.79 15.42 -10.83
CA ALA A 103 -21.50 16.50 -11.50
C ALA A 103 -22.34 15.82 -12.57
N ARG A 104 -23.65 15.74 -12.31
CA ARG A 104 -24.62 15.35 -13.33
C ARG A 104 -24.26 16.21 -14.55
N PRO A 105 -24.09 15.64 -15.75
CA PRO A 105 -24.02 16.48 -16.93
C PRO A 105 -25.25 17.38 -16.82
N SER A 106 -25.04 18.70 -16.80
CA SER A 106 -26.16 19.63 -16.76
C SER A 106 -26.92 19.41 -18.05
N SER A 107 -27.91 18.53 -18.02
CA SER A 107 -28.83 18.19 -19.11
C SER A 107 -29.79 19.35 -19.41
N ASN A 108 -29.36 20.58 -19.11
CA ASN A 108 -29.94 21.80 -19.66
C ASN A 108 -29.42 21.99 -21.08
N LEU A 109 -29.65 20.99 -21.94
CA LEU A 109 -29.61 21.24 -23.38
C LEU A 109 -30.87 22.04 -23.69
N SER A 110 -30.69 23.33 -23.99
CA SER A 110 -31.84 24.16 -24.37
C SER A 110 -32.44 23.61 -25.67
N LEU A 111 -33.76 23.72 -25.84
CA LEU A 111 -34.43 23.24 -27.06
C LEU A 111 -33.75 23.83 -28.32
N ASP A 112 -33.35 25.09 -28.26
CA ASP A 112 -32.51 25.75 -29.27
C ASP A 112 -31.26 24.97 -29.67
N GLU A 113 -30.49 24.49 -28.69
CA GLU A 113 -29.27 23.76 -28.91
C GLU A 113 -29.56 22.37 -29.47
N ALA A 114 -30.64 21.73 -29.02
CA ALA A 114 -31.10 20.46 -29.57
C ALA A 114 -31.46 20.57 -31.07
N TYR A 115 -32.25 21.60 -31.45
CA TYR A 115 -32.59 21.86 -32.85
C TYR A 115 -31.35 22.17 -33.70
N LYS A 116 -30.38 22.91 -33.14
CA LYS A 116 -29.11 23.22 -33.83
C LYS A 116 -28.24 21.99 -34.03
N ILE A 117 -28.14 21.09 -33.05
CA ILE A 117 -27.39 19.84 -33.15
C ILE A 117 -28.02 18.91 -34.19
N LEU A 118 -29.36 18.85 -34.23
CA LEU A 118 -30.11 18.07 -35.20
C LEU A 118 -30.14 18.72 -36.61
N GLY A 119 -29.65 19.95 -36.76
CA GLY A 119 -29.60 20.65 -38.05
C GLY A 119 -30.96 21.06 -38.62
N ILE A 120 -32.00 21.08 -37.79
CA ILE A 120 -33.40 21.31 -38.19
C ILE A 120 -33.93 22.65 -37.65
N LYS A 121 -34.92 23.22 -38.32
CA LYS A 121 -35.57 24.46 -37.88
C LYS A 121 -36.57 24.18 -36.75
N LYS A 122 -36.75 25.16 -35.86
CA LYS A 122 -37.79 25.09 -34.83
C LYS A 122 -39.17 25.03 -35.48
N GLY A 123 -39.99 24.04 -35.09
CA GLY A 123 -41.32 23.82 -35.66
C GLY A 123 -41.40 22.77 -36.78
N CYS A 124 -40.32 22.00 -37.00
CA CYS A 124 -40.32 20.88 -37.93
C CYS A 124 -41.37 19.82 -37.58
N SER A 125 -41.95 19.20 -38.62
CA SER A 125 -42.90 18.10 -38.47
C SER A 125 -42.18 16.82 -38.03
N LYS A 126 -42.88 15.87 -37.42
CA LYS A 126 -42.28 14.59 -36.96
C LYS A 126 -41.58 13.79 -38.08
N ASN A 127 -41.88 14.09 -39.34
CA ASN A 127 -41.27 13.44 -40.50
C ASN A 127 -39.91 14.05 -40.89
N GLU A 128 -39.55 15.20 -40.34
CA GLU A 128 -38.30 15.94 -40.63
C GLU A 128 -37.23 15.77 -39.54
N VAL A 129 -37.58 15.13 -38.42
CA VAL A 129 -36.69 14.79 -37.29
C VAL A 129 -36.24 13.34 -37.42
#